data_AF-A0A2V8YML9-F1
#
_entry.id   AF-A0A2V8YML9-F1
#
_cell.length_a   1.000
_cell.length_b   1.000
_cell.length_c   1.000
_cell.angle_alpha   90.00
_cell.angle_beta   90.00
_cell.angle_gamma   90.00
#
_symmetry.space_group_name_H-M   'P 1'
#
loop_
_entity.id
_entity.type
_entity.pdbx_description
1 polymer ?
#
loop_
_entity_poly.entity_id
_entity_poly.type
_entity_poly.pdbx_seq_one_letter_code
_entity_poly.pdbx_strand_id
1 'polypeptide(L)'
;MEISIDLLLTPSYGPFITKPTGSRSDSPMGIQPRSPEFWRAFKFRIFDGKEEITTDDVTGEPNYLNCGDAGCDLTGATVHIRFPAIAFTSDTATIEVTPPEGDIVSVDFDLASLR
;
A
#
# COMPACT_ATOMS: atom_id res chain seq x y z
N MET A 1 -9.04 -14.47 -8.44
CA MET A 1 -9.32 -13.86 -7.13
C MET A 1 -8.61 -12.52 -7.10
N GLU A 2 -9.27 -11.48 -6.61
CA GLU A 2 -8.68 -10.15 -6.44
C GLU A 2 -8.66 -9.80 -4.96
N ILE A 3 -7.52 -9.29 -4.49
CA ILE A 3 -7.33 -8.75 -3.17
C ILE A 3 -7.13 -7.25 -3.32
N SER A 4 -7.94 -6.46 -2.64
CA SER A 4 -7.84 -4.99 -2.63
C SER A 4 -7.41 -4.52 -1.25
N ILE A 5 -6.36 -3.70 -1.20
CA ILE A 5 -5.78 -3.16 0.03
C ILE A 5 -5.83 -1.64 -0.03
N ASP A 6 -6.60 -1.04 0.87
CA ASP A 6 -6.69 0.41 1.01
C ASP A 6 -5.67 0.92 2.03
N LEU A 7 -4.68 1.66 1.54
CA LEU A 7 -3.71 2.37 2.37
C LEU A 7 -4.22 3.77 2.64
N LEU A 8 -4.47 4.10 3.91
CA LEU A 8 -4.89 5.43 4.34
C LEU A 8 -3.72 6.17 4.99
N LEU A 9 -3.45 7.39 4.54
CA LEU A 9 -2.47 8.26 5.19
C LEU A 9 -3.00 8.72 6.54
N THR A 10 -2.09 8.80 7.50
CA THR A 10 -2.38 9.18 8.89
C THR A 10 -1.62 10.46 9.27
N PRO A 11 -1.96 11.12 10.38
CA PRO A 11 -1.20 12.29 10.82
C PRO A 11 0.30 12.01 11.03
N SER A 12 0.67 10.79 11.43
CA SER A 12 2.06 10.36 11.60
C SER A 12 2.73 9.87 10.31
N TYR A 13 1.94 9.49 9.30
CA TYR A 13 2.43 9.11 7.97
C TYR A 13 1.63 9.85 6.91
N GLY A 14 1.92 11.15 6.80
CA GLY A 14 1.11 12.10 6.05
C GLY A 14 1.45 12.22 4.55
N PRO A 15 0.71 13.08 3.83
CA PRO A 15 0.87 13.33 2.40
C PRO A 15 2.07 14.20 2.04
N PHE A 16 2.78 14.73 3.04
CA PHE A 16 3.97 15.53 2.83
C PHE A 16 5.18 14.90 3.53
N ILE A 17 6.35 15.05 2.93
CA ILE A 17 7.62 14.61 3.48
C ILE A 17 8.61 15.76 3.53
N THR A 18 9.51 15.72 4.51
CA THR A 18 10.63 16.65 4.60
C THR A 18 11.82 16.14 3.79
N LYS A 19 12.36 16.97 2.90
CA LYS A 19 13.52 16.62 2.07
C LYS A 19 14.47 17.82 1.92
N PRO A 20 15.79 17.61 1.79
CA PRO A 20 16.70 18.69 1.39
C PRO A 20 16.23 19.39 0.12
N THR A 21 16.23 20.72 0.15
CA THR A 21 15.90 21.58 -1.01
C THR A 21 17.00 21.60 -2.08
N GLY A 22 18.15 20.99 -1.81
CA GLY A 22 19.26 20.87 -2.74
C GLY A 22 20.19 19.72 -2.37
N SER A 23 21.19 19.49 -3.22
CA SER A 23 22.13 18.36 -3.08
C SER A 23 23.33 18.65 -2.18
N ARG A 24 23.41 19.86 -1.59
CA ARG A 24 24.51 20.22 -0.68
C ARG A 24 24.19 19.69 0.71
N SER A 25 25.22 19.28 1.46
CA SER A 25 25.06 18.74 2.81
C SER A 25 24.35 19.70 3.77
N ASP A 26 24.50 21.02 3.58
CA ASP A 26 23.84 22.06 4.39
C ASP A 26 22.57 22.65 3.75
N SER A 27 21.94 21.94 2.80
CA SER A 27 20.71 22.42 2.19
C SER A 27 19.56 22.47 3.21
N PRO A 28 18.80 23.57 3.29
CA PRO A 28 17.62 23.66 4.14
C PRO A 28 16.61 22.54 3.85
N MET A 29 15.89 22.09 4.89
CA MET A 29 14.78 21.16 4.73
C MET A 29 13.55 21.88 4.17
N GLY A 30 13.00 21.34 3.09
CA GLY A 30 11.72 21.75 2.52
C GLY A 30 10.65 20.70 2.80
N ILE A 31 9.39 21.11 2.69
CA ILE A 31 8.23 20.23 2.71
C ILE A 31 7.81 20.03 1.26
N GLN A 32 7.67 18.78 0.83
CA GLN A 32 7.18 18.44 -0.51
C GLN A 32 6.08 17.38 -0.43
N PRO A 33 5.14 17.34 -1.40
CA PRO A 33 4.19 16.25 -1.51
C PRO A 33 4.91 14.90 -1.62
N ARG A 34 4.32 13.88 -1.02
CA ARG A 34 4.70 12.48 -1.17
C ARG A 34 4.41 12.05 -2.61
N SER A 35 5.26 11.17 -3.15
CA SER A 35 5.04 10.59 -4.48
C SER A 35 3.70 9.84 -4.50
N PRO A 36 2.89 9.95 -5.57
CA PRO A 36 1.72 9.09 -5.76
C PRO A 36 2.05 7.59 -5.75
N GLU A 37 3.28 7.24 -6.09
CA GLU A 37 3.80 5.86 -6.10
C GLU A 37 4.32 5.38 -4.73
N PHE A 38 4.02 6.09 -3.63
CA PHE A 38 4.54 5.74 -2.30
C PHE A 38 4.13 4.34 -1.84
N TRP A 39 2.99 3.84 -2.32
CA TRP A 39 2.48 2.50 -2.03
C TRP A 39 3.45 1.41 -2.46
N ARG A 40 4.32 1.65 -3.45
CA ARG A 40 5.37 0.71 -3.88
C ARG A 40 6.43 0.45 -2.82
N ALA A 41 6.56 1.31 -1.82
CA ALA A 41 7.47 1.11 -0.70
C ALA A 41 6.93 0.11 0.34
N PHE A 42 5.64 -0.23 0.28
CA PHE A 42 5.02 -1.25 1.12
C PHE A 42 5.33 -2.63 0.55
N LYS A 43 5.56 -3.60 1.43
CA LYS A 43 5.72 -5.00 1.04
C LYS A 43 4.45 -5.76 1.37
N PHE A 44 3.95 -6.51 0.41
CA PHE A 44 2.75 -7.32 0.52
C PHE A 44 3.16 -8.79 0.45
N ARG A 45 2.76 -9.58 1.45
CA ARG A 45 2.94 -11.03 1.46
C ARG A 45 1.59 -11.67 1.66
N ILE A 46 1.28 -12.68 0.85
CA ILE A 46 -0.01 -13.33 0.83
C ILE A 46 0.24 -14.81 1.07
N PHE A 47 -0.54 -15.39 1.98
CA PHE A 47 -0.42 -16.79 2.35
C PHE A 47 -1.73 -17.53 2.08
N ASP A 48 -1.61 -18.71 1.47
CA ASP A 48 -2.66 -19.73 1.40
C ASP A 48 -2.45 -20.70 2.57
N GLY A 49 -3.20 -20.49 3.66
CA GLY A 49 -2.94 -21.18 4.93
C GLY A 49 -1.55 -20.85 5.51
N LYS A 50 -0.55 -21.71 5.24
CA LYS A 50 0.84 -21.52 5.71
C LYS A 50 1.84 -21.29 4.57
N GLU A 51 1.40 -21.44 3.33
CA GLU A 51 2.26 -21.32 2.17
C GLU A 51 2.20 -19.90 1.62
N GLU A 52 3.34 -19.25 1.45
CA GLU A 52 3.40 -17.94 0.79
C GLU A 52 3.21 -18.12 -0.71
N ILE A 53 2.26 -17.37 -1.28
CA ILE A 53 1.98 -17.34 -2.70
C ILE A 53 2.32 -15.96 -3.27
N THR A 54 2.81 -15.94 -4.51
CA THR A 54 3.25 -14.72 -5.18
C THR A 54 2.60 -14.55 -6.54
N THR A 55 2.46 -13.30 -6.97
CA THR A 55 1.97 -12.92 -8.29
C THR A 55 2.68 -11.66 -8.75
N ASP A 56 2.86 -11.53 -10.07
CA ASP A 56 3.39 -10.30 -10.67
C ASP A 56 2.27 -9.31 -11.02
N ASP A 57 1.00 -9.72 -10.93
CA ASP A 57 -0.17 -8.88 -11.18
C ASP A 57 -0.52 -8.06 -9.92
N VAL A 58 0.32 -7.05 -9.68
CA VAL A 58 0.16 -6.06 -8.62
C VAL A 58 0.06 -4.67 -9.25
N THR A 59 -1.10 -4.04 -9.09
CA THR A 59 -1.33 -2.67 -9.51
C THR A 59 -1.72 -1.81 -8.32
N GLY A 60 -1.56 -0.51 -8.44
CA GLY A 60 -1.97 0.41 -7.39
C GLY A 60 -2.26 1.78 -7.95
N GLU A 61 -3.18 2.48 -7.31
CA GLU A 61 -3.58 3.82 -7.68
C GLU A 61 -3.67 4.74 -6.45
N PRO A 62 -3.16 5.98 -6.56
CA PRO A 62 -3.26 6.97 -5.49
C PRO A 62 -4.70 7.47 -5.32
N ASN A 63 -5.12 7.62 -4.06
CA ASN A 63 -6.40 8.19 -3.70
C ASN A 63 -6.26 9.68 -3.40
N TYR A 64 -7.14 10.49 -3.98
CA TYR A 64 -7.14 11.94 -3.83
C TYR A 64 -8.48 12.48 -3.33
N LEU A 65 -8.45 13.54 -2.53
CA LEU A 65 -9.61 14.32 -2.11
C LEU A 65 -9.38 15.82 -2.33
N ASN A 66 -10.45 16.61 -2.16
CA ASN A 66 -10.43 18.09 -2.18
C ASN A 66 -9.77 18.71 -3.43
N CYS A 67 -10.01 18.14 -4.61
CA CYS A 67 -9.47 18.68 -5.85
C CYS A 67 -10.06 20.08 -6.16
N GLY A 68 -9.18 21.08 -6.28
CA GLY A 68 -9.51 22.43 -6.70
C GLY A 68 -8.37 23.09 -7.47
N ASP A 69 -8.42 24.42 -7.61
CA ASP A 69 -7.43 25.17 -8.41
C ASP A 69 -5.99 25.05 -7.89
N ALA A 70 -5.82 24.71 -6.61
CA ALA A 70 -4.52 24.52 -5.95
C ALA A 70 -3.97 23.08 -6.04
N GLY A 71 -4.71 22.15 -6.66
CA GLY A 71 -4.37 20.73 -6.74
C GLY A 71 -5.32 19.84 -5.94
N CYS A 72 -4.93 18.57 -5.77
CA CYS A 72 -5.66 17.57 -4.98
C CYS A 72 -4.81 17.09 -3.81
N ASP A 73 -5.46 16.80 -2.68
CA ASP A 73 -4.82 16.24 -1.50
C ASP A 73 -4.68 14.72 -1.65
N LEU A 74 -3.46 14.20 -1.59
CA LEU A 74 -3.24 12.76 -1.51
C LEU A 74 -3.74 12.25 -0.15
N THR A 75 -4.60 11.24 -0.14
CA THR A 75 -5.17 10.67 1.09
C THR A 75 -4.77 9.23 1.33
N GLY A 76 -4.24 8.56 0.30
CA GLY A 76 -3.95 7.14 0.37
C GLY A 76 -3.60 6.55 -0.98
N ALA A 77 -3.69 5.23 -1.06
CA ALA A 77 -3.64 4.47 -2.30
C ALA A 77 -4.44 3.17 -2.15
N THR A 78 -5.03 2.70 -3.24
CA THR A 78 -5.63 1.38 -3.31
C THR A 78 -4.71 0.48 -4.12
N VAL A 79 -4.35 -0.68 -3.57
CA VAL A 79 -3.48 -1.67 -4.21
C VAL A 79 -4.32 -2.90 -4.53
N HIS A 80 -4.26 -3.34 -5.78
CA HIS A 80 -4.93 -4.53 -6.27
C HIS A 80 -3.89 -5.62 -6.55
N ILE A 81 -4.09 -6.79 -5.95
CA ILE A 81 -3.25 -7.97 -6.13
C ILE A 81 -4.12 -9.09 -6.67
N ARG A 82 -3.77 -9.59 -7.86
CA ARG A 82 -4.58 -10.57 -8.57
C ARG A 82 -3.89 -11.92 -8.64
N PHE A 83 -4.66 -12.94 -8.28
CA PHE A 83 -4.25 -14.33 -8.36
C PHE A 83 -5.19 -15.13 -9.27
N PRO A 84 -4.67 -16.15 -9.98
CA PRO A 84 -5.51 -17.16 -10.60
C PRO A 84 -6.49 -17.76 -9.58
N ALA A 85 -7.70 -18.11 -10.00
CA ALA A 85 -8.70 -18.69 -9.09
C ALA A 85 -8.24 -19.99 -8.42
N ILE A 86 -7.32 -20.71 -9.06
CA ILE A 86 -6.73 -21.97 -8.56
C ILE A 86 -5.54 -21.78 -7.62
N ALA A 87 -5.13 -20.53 -7.36
CA ALA A 87 -3.96 -20.25 -6.52
C ALA A 87 -4.21 -20.49 -5.02
N PHE A 88 -5.48 -20.46 -4.59
CA PHE A 88 -5.88 -20.69 -3.20
C PHE A 88 -6.51 -22.07 -3.06
N THR A 89 -5.80 -22.94 -2.36
CA THR A 89 -6.21 -24.31 -2.05
C THR A 89 -6.79 -24.43 -0.64
N SER A 90 -6.37 -23.57 0.29
CA SER A 90 -6.95 -23.46 1.62
C SER A 90 -8.28 -22.71 1.61
N ASP A 91 -9.05 -22.89 2.67
CA ASP A 91 -10.23 -22.07 2.99
C ASP A 91 -9.84 -20.78 3.74
N THR A 92 -8.55 -20.47 3.86
CA THR A 92 -8.06 -19.30 4.60
C THR A 92 -6.95 -18.60 3.84
N ALA A 93 -6.96 -17.27 3.84
CA ALA A 93 -5.87 -16.45 3.33
C ALA A 93 -5.36 -15.46 4.39
N THR A 94 -4.04 -15.33 4.52
CA THR A 94 -3.43 -14.31 5.38
C THR A 94 -2.74 -13.27 4.52
N ILE A 95 -2.97 -12.00 4.82
CA ILE A 95 -2.36 -10.87 4.13
C ILE A 95 -1.51 -10.10 5.14
N GLU A 96 -0.20 -10.07 4.89
CA GLU A 96 0.75 -9.26 5.65
C GLU A 96 1.14 -8.03 4.83
N VAL A 97 1.06 -6.86 5.45
CA VAL A 97 1.49 -5.58 4.91
C VAL A 97 2.59 -5.01 5.79
N THR A 98 3.77 -4.86 5.22
CA THR A 98 4.91 -4.20 5.88
C THR A 98 5.03 -2.77 5.35
N PRO A 99 4.70 -1.75 6.14
CA PRO A 99 4.94 -0.36 5.76
C PRO A 99 6.44 -0.04 5.75
N PRO A 100 6.88 1.00 5.02
CA PRO A 100 8.27 1.46 5.08
C PRO A 100 8.65 2.02 6.46
N GLU A 101 7.66 2.46 7.22
CA GLU A 101 7.79 3.02 8.56
C GLU A 101 6.67 2.47 9.45
N GLY A 102 6.99 1.99 10.65
CA GLY A 102 6.03 1.45 11.61
C GLY A 102 5.98 -0.08 11.66
N ASP A 103 4.88 -0.60 12.22
CA ASP A 103 4.70 -2.02 12.50
C ASP A 103 4.03 -2.77 11.34
N ILE A 104 4.31 -4.08 11.25
CA ILE A 104 3.67 -4.98 10.28
C ILE A 104 2.21 -5.17 10.68
N VAL A 105 1.32 -5.13 9.69
CA VAL A 105 -0.11 -5.43 9.85
C VAL A 105 -0.40 -6.77 9.18
N SER A 106 -1.10 -7.67 9.88
CA SER A 106 -1.53 -8.97 9.36
C SER A 106 -3.02 -9.15 9.55
N VAL A 107 -3.70 -9.65 8.52
CA VAL A 107 -5.14 -9.90 8.54
C VAL A 107 -5.43 -11.27 7.94
N ASP A 108 -6.26 -12.05 8.61
CA ASP A 108 -6.72 -13.37 8.16
C ASP A 108 -8.13 -13.27 7.58
N PHE A 109 -8.35 -13.94 6.46
CA PHE A 109 -9.61 -14.01 5.73
C PHE A 109 -10.09 -15.47 5.66
N ASP A 110 -11.37 -15.66 5.94
CA ASP A 110 -12.08 -16.91 5.68
C ASP A 110 -12.60 -16.91 4.24
N LEU A 111 -12.13 -17.87 3.44
CA LEU A 111 -12.51 -18.07 2.05
C LEU A 111 -13.60 -19.14 1.88
N ALA A 112 -14.03 -19.82 2.96
CA ALA A 112 -15.04 -20.87 2.88
C ALA A 112 -16.36 -20.37 2.29
N SER A 113 -16.70 -19.10 2.52
CA SER A 113 -17.92 -18.47 1.97
C SER A 113 -17.80 -18.01 0.52
N LEU A 114 -16.60 -18.07 -0.07
CA LEU A 114 -16.33 -17.65 -1.45
C LEU A 114 -16.23 -18.84 -2.43
N ARG A 115 -16.43 -20.07 -1.93
CA ARG A 115 -16.41 -21.32 -2.69
C ARG A 115 -17.81 -21.86 -2.98
#